data_AF-A0A7I7R5A9-F1
#
_entry.id   AF-A0A7I7R5A9-F1
#
_cell.length_a   1.000
_cell.length_b   1.000
_cell.length_c   1.000
_cell.angle_alpha   90.00
_cell.angle_beta   90.00
_cell.angle_gamma   90.00
#
_symmetry.space_group_name_H-M   'P 1'
#
loop_
_entity.id
_entity.type
_entity.pdbx_description
1 polymer ?
#
loop_
_entity_poly.entity_id
_entity_poly.type
_entity_poly.pdbx_seq_one_letter_code
_entity_poly.pdbx_strand_id
1 'polypeptide(L)'
;MTGLLDVRRATDRAATNTSWLTSRHSFSFNDYYDPANTHHGLLLVNNDDVVAPGTGFDTHPHRDAEIITWVLSGALSHRDSIGNSGVIVPGLAQRMSAGSGILHSEKNESDSTPVHFIQMWIMPDTPGADPGYQQHDIGDALAGGGLIAVASGSDPDAAVGIGNAGATLHAARLQPGDRVELPDAPYTHLFVAVGHVDLEGVGALHTGDAVRYTGDGGQRLIASAPAEILIWEMQRRLGG
;
A
#
# COMPACT_ATOMS: atom_id res chain seq x y z
N MET A 1 -15.90 -11.76 -20.97
CA MET A 1 -14.63 -11.21 -21.46
C MET A 1 -13.58 -11.74 -20.52
N THR A 2 -12.53 -12.40 -21.00
CA THR A 2 -11.42 -12.83 -20.14
C THR A 2 -10.66 -11.58 -19.72
N GLY A 3 -10.56 -11.32 -18.42
CA GLY A 3 -9.78 -10.18 -17.93
C GLY A 3 -8.29 -10.32 -18.25
N LEU A 4 -7.58 -9.22 -18.08
CA LEU A 4 -6.15 -9.13 -18.35
C LEU A 4 -5.39 -9.31 -17.03
N LEU A 5 -4.45 -10.25 -17.02
CA LEU A 5 -3.63 -10.63 -15.87
C LEU A 5 -2.16 -10.29 -16.15
N ASP A 6 -1.53 -9.58 -15.22
CA ASP A 6 -0.12 -9.19 -15.29
C ASP A 6 0.58 -9.49 -13.95
N VAL A 7 1.61 -10.35 -13.98
CA VAL A 7 2.41 -10.74 -12.81
C VAL A 7 3.70 -9.93 -12.81
N ARG A 8 3.96 -9.20 -11.72
CA ARG A 8 5.17 -8.41 -11.51
C ARG A 8 6.01 -9.06 -10.44
N ARG A 9 7.17 -9.61 -10.83
CA ARG A 9 8.08 -10.23 -9.87
C ARG A 9 8.82 -9.17 -9.07
N ALA A 10 9.13 -9.50 -7.82
CA ALA A 10 9.86 -8.61 -6.92
C ALA A 10 11.19 -8.10 -7.52
N THR A 11 11.88 -8.96 -8.28
CA THR A 11 13.16 -8.66 -8.94
C THR A 11 13.04 -7.75 -10.16
N ASP A 12 11.85 -7.65 -10.74
CA ASP A 12 11.61 -6.87 -11.96
C ASP A 12 11.21 -5.42 -11.62
N ARG A 13 10.93 -5.14 -10.35
CA ARG A 13 10.62 -3.80 -9.85
C ARG A 13 11.88 -2.94 -9.81
N ALA A 14 11.77 -1.72 -10.31
CA ALA A 14 12.84 -0.75 -10.22
C ALA A 14 13.20 -0.49 -8.76
N ALA A 15 14.48 -0.26 -8.49
CA ALA A 15 14.97 -0.09 -7.13
C ALA A 15 15.83 1.16 -7.00
N THR A 16 15.58 1.92 -5.94
CA THR A 16 16.45 3.00 -5.47
C THR A 16 17.22 2.50 -4.25
N ASN A 17 18.56 2.55 -4.32
CA ASN A 17 19.43 2.14 -3.22
C ASN A 17 20.37 3.30 -2.86
N THR A 18 20.28 3.77 -1.63
CA THR A 18 21.19 4.78 -1.06
C THR A 18 21.85 4.22 0.20
N SER A 19 22.63 5.04 0.91
CA SER A 19 23.22 4.63 2.19
C SER A 19 22.18 4.41 3.30
N TRP A 20 20.97 4.94 3.15
CA TRP A 20 19.94 4.93 4.20
C TRP A 20 18.58 4.38 3.75
N LEU A 21 18.33 4.29 2.44
CA LEU A 21 17.07 3.82 1.86
C LEU A 21 17.33 2.68 0.87
N THR A 22 16.61 1.59 1.04
CA THR A 22 16.35 0.60 -0.03
C THR A 22 14.86 0.68 -0.36
N SER A 23 14.53 1.07 -1.59
CA SER A 23 13.14 1.20 -2.05
C SER A 23 12.95 0.39 -3.33
N ARG A 24 11.86 -0.38 -3.41
CA ARG A 24 11.41 -1.04 -4.66
C ARG A 24 10.07 -0.49 -5.11
N HIS A 25 10.00 -0.08 -6.37
CA HIS A 25 8.87 0.64 -6.95
C HIS A 25 8.04 -0.26 -7.85
N SER A 26 6.74 -0.33 -7.59
CA SER A 26 5.80 -1.05 -8.49
C SER A 26 5.49 -0.24 -9.76
N PHE A 27 5.62 1.08 -9.70
CA PHE A 27 5.33 2.02 -10.77
C PHE A 27 6.48 3.02 -10.95
N SER A 28 6.41 3.86 -11.98
CA SER A 28 7.31 4.99 -12.18
C SER A 28 7.33 5.88 -10.93
N PHE A 29 8.53 6.17 -10.41
CA PHE A 29 8.70 6.93 -9.19
C PHE A 29 10.06 7.64 -9.17
N ASN A 30 10.05 8.90 -8.74
CA ASN A 30 11.22 9.77 -8.69
C ASN A 30 12.01 9.76 -10.03
N ASP A 31 13.31 9.43 -10.00
CA ASP A 31 14.19 9.44 -11.18
C ASP A 31 13.96 8.24 -12.12
N TYR A 32 13.19 7.23 -11.69
CA TYR A 32 12.84 6.09 -12.54
C TYR A 32 11.50 6.33 -13.24
N TYR A 33 11.53 6.33 -14.57
CA TYR A 33 10.35 6.55 -15.40
C TYR A 33 10.19 5.49 -16.49
N ASP A 34 9.07 4.79 -16.46
CA ASP A 34 8.55 3.93 -17.52
C ASP A 34 7.14 4.41 -17.91
N PRO A 35 6.96 5.01 -19.10
CA PRO A 35 5.67 5.55 -19.52
C PRO A 35 4.56 4.49 -19.62
N ALA A 36 4.91 3.20 -19.74
CA ALA A 36 3.95 2.10 -19.78
C ALA A 36 3.56 1.60 -18.37
N ASN A 37 4.23 2.06 -17.31
CA ASN A 37 4.04 1.59 -15.94
C ASN A 37 3.96 2.78 -14.96
N THR A 38 3.03 3.70 -15.18
CA THR A 38 2.83 4.87 -14.32
C THR A 38 1.79 4.65 -13.23
N HIS A 39 0.86 3.71 -13.42
CA HIS A 39 -0.21 3.38 -12.47
C HIS A 39 -0.89 2.06 -12.85
N HIS A 40 -1.74 1.54 -11.96
CA HIS A 40 -2.71 0.49 -12.24
C HIS A 40 -4.05 0.82 -11.58
N GLY A 41 -5.14 0.86 -12.35
CA GLY A 41 -6.41 1.37 -11.84
C GLY A 41 -6.24 2.82 -11.34
N LEU A 42 -6.50 3.04 -10.05
CA LEU A 42 -6.31 4.31 -9.33
C LEU A 42 -4.97 4.40 -8.57
N LEU A 43 -4.23 3.29 -8.46
CA LEU A 43 -3.00 3.17 -7.68
C LEU A 43 -1.81 3.75 -8.46
N LEU A 44 -1.19 4.80 -7.91
CA LEU A 44 -0.05 5.51 -8.48
C LEU A 44 1.29 5.03 -7.92
N VAL A 45 1.32 4.72 -6.62
CA VAL A 45 2.53 4.34 -5.90
C VAL A 45 2.23 3.11 -5.06
N ASN A 46 3.17 2.17 -5.05
CA ASN A 46 3.23 1.05 -4.11
C ASN A 46 4.71 0.71 -3.93
N ASN A 47 5.35 1.50 -3.07
CA ASN A 47 6.77 1.41 -2.76
C ASN A 47 6.98 0.51 -1.55
N ASP A 48 8.00 -0.32 -1.63
CA ASP A 48 8.44 -1.26 -0.60
C ASP A 48 9.77 -0.75 -0.05
N ASP A 49 9.71 -0.10 1.11
CA ASP A 49 10.74 0.79 1.63
C ASP A 49 11.35 0.25 2.93
N VAL A 50 12.67 0.15 2.95
CA VAL A 50 13.47 -0.14 4.14
C VAL A 50 14.37 1.05 4.45
N VAL A 51 14.17 1.67 5.62
CA VAL A 51 14.88 2.86 6.07
C VAL A 51 15.78 2.54 7.26
N ALA A 52 17.06 2.95 7.16
CA ALA A 52 18.08 2.72 8.16
C ALA A 52 17.81 3.48 9.49
N PRO A 53 18.34 2.99 10.63
CA PRO A 53 18.23 3.65 11.93
C PRO A 53 18.68 5.13 11.89
N GLY A 54 17.95 6.01 12.58
CA GLY A 54 18.26 7.44 12.73
C GLY A 54 18.14 8.26 11.44
N THR A 55 17.50 7.73 10.40
CA THR A 55 17.37 8.38 9.08
C THR A 55 15.92 8.47 8.63
N GLY A 56 15.68 8.97 7.43
CA GLY A 56 14.36 9.01 6.82
C GLY A 56 14.16 10.24 5.95
N PHE A 57 12.95 10.44 5.49
CA PHE A 57 12.57 11.50 4.57
C PHE A 57 12.50 12.84 5.29
N ASP A 58 13.32 13.79 4.86
CA ASP A 58 13.24 15.19 5.32
C ASP A 58 11.92 15.84 4.91
N THR A 59 11.62 17.01 5.46
CA THR A 59 10.38 17.73 5.16
C THR A 59 10.24 18.01 3.66
N HIS A 60 9.18 17.49 3.05
CA HIS A 60 8.89 17.63 1.61
C HIS A 60 7.39 17.84 1.35
N PRO A 61 7.01 18.43 0.20
CA PRO A 61 5.61 18.73 -0.11
C PRO A 61 4.88 17.58 -0.81
N HIS A 62 3.59 17.46 -0.52
CA HIS A 62 2.61 16.77 -1.35
C HIS A 62 1.39 17.64 -1.61
N ARG A 63 0.64 17.28 -2.65
CA ARG A 63 -0.63 17.90 -3.03
C ARG A 63 -1.51 16.87 -3.71
N ASP A 64 -2.82 16.97 -3.51
CA ASP A 64 -3.82 16.18 -4.24
C ASP A 64 -3.51 14.66 -4.26
N ALA A 65 -3.10 14.12 -3.10
CA ALA A 65 -2.74 12.72 -2.93
C ALA A 65 -3.29 12.18 -1.60
N GLU A 66 -3.81 10.96 -1.62
CA GLU A 66 -4.10 10.17 -0.43
C GLU A 66 -2.94 9.20 -0.24
N ILE A 67 -2.17 9.38 0.83
CA ILE A 67 -0.98 8.60 1.15
C ILE A 67 -1.31 7.66 2.29
N ILE A 68 -1.16 6.36 2.04
CA ILE A 68 -1.38 5.30 3.02
C ILE A 68 -0.01 4.67 3.33
N THR A 69 0.32 4.59 4.61
CA THR A 69 1.56 3.95 5.08
C THR A 69 1.21 2.71 5.89
N TRP A 70 1.79 1.57 5.50
CA TRP A 70 1.61 0.28 6.15
C TRP A 70 2.95 -0.28 6.63
N VAL A 71 3.22 -0.19 7.94
CA VAL A 71 4.49 -0.66 8.51
C VAL A 71 4.45 -2.18 8.69
N LEU A 72 5.48 -2.86 8.17
CA LEU A 72 5.66 -4.31 8.29
C LEU A 72 6.55 -4.67 9.48
N SER A 73 7.60 -3.88 9.74
CA SER A 73 8.44 -4.02 10.93
C SER A 73 9.12 -2.70 11.30
N GLY A 74 9.52 -2.56 12.57
CA GLY A 74 10.08 -1.31 13.11
C GLY A 74 9.00 -0.27 13.44
N ALA A 75 9.36 1.01 13.38
CA ALA A 75 8.45 2.12 13.63
C ALA A 75 8.82 3.34 12.76
N LEU A 76 7.80 4.04 12.24
CA LEU A 76 7.97 5.23 11.42
C LEU A 76 7.30 6.43 12.07
N SER A 77 8.05 7.47 12.39
CA SER A 77 7.53 8.72 12.95
C SER A 77 7.09 9.65 11.83
N HIS A 78 5.86 10.15 11.90
CA HIS A 78 5.29 11.15 11.01
C HIS A 78 5.19 12.51 11.71
N ARG A 79 5.45 13.59 10.96
CA ARG A 79 5.15 14.98 11.37
C ARG A 79 4.73 15.79 10.14
N ASP A 80 3.73 16.64 10.28
CA ASP A 80 3.27 17.51 9.20
C ASP A 80 3.06 18.99 9.57
N SER A 81 2.86 19.82 8.54
CA SER A 81 2.72 21.27 8.66
C SER A 81 1.39 21.74 9.25
N ILE A 82 0.38 20.87 9.38
CA ILE A 82 -0.89 21.22 10.05
C ILE A 82 -0.90 20.78 11.52
N GLY A 83 0.22 20.25 12.01
CA GLY A 83 0.47 19.98 13.42
C GLY A 83 0.18 18.54 13.84
N ASN A 84 -0.12 17.62 12.92
CA ASN A 84 -0.22 16.21 13.31
C ASN A 84 1.17 15.60 13.46
N SER A 85 1.26 14.65 14.38
CA SER A 85 2.42 13.78 14.53
C SER A 85 1.97 12.44 15.10
N GLY A 86 2.66 11.37 14.74
CA GLY A 86 2.36 10.04 15.24
C GLY A 86 3.49 9.07 14.95
N VAL A 87 3.47 7.92 15.62
CA VAL A 87 4.40 6.82 15.35
C VAL A 87 3.59 5.66 14.78
N ILE A 88 3.93 5.24 13.57
CA ILE A 88 3.28 4.16 12.84
C ILE A 88 4.06 2.88 13.13
N VAL A 89 3.34 1.83 13.54
CA VAL A 89 3.88 0.52 13.91
C VAL A 89 3.08 -0.58 13.22
N PRO A 90 3.56 -1.84 13.17
CA PRO A 90 2.83 -2.92 12.52
C PRO A 90 1.42 -3.11 13.08
N GLY A 91 0.44 -3.16 12.17
CA GLY A 91 -0.99 -3.24 12.51
C GLY A 91 -1.70 -1.89 12.61
N LEU A 92 -0.97 -0.76 12.53
CA LEU A 92 -1.56 0.57 12.49
C LEU A 92 -1.83 1.00 11.04
N ALA A 93 -3.09 1.17 10.68
CA ALA A 93 -3.51 1.83 9.45
C ALA A 93 -3.28 3.33 9.57
N GLN A 94 -2.44 3.92 8.71
CA GLN A 94 -2.22 5.36 8.67
C GLN A 94 -2.57 5.93 7.30
N ARG A 95 -3.25 7.08 7.31
CA ARG A 95 -3.54 7.88 6.13
C ARG A 95 -3.18 9.34 6.34
N MET A 96 -2.57 9.95 5.33
CA MET A 96 -2.43 11.39 5.16
C MET A 96 -3.07 11.82 3.84
N SER A 97 -4.07 12.71 3.91
CA SER A 97 -4.62 13.40 2.75
C SER A 97 -3.85 14.70 2.55
N ALA A 98 -3.17 14.85 1.41
CA ALA A 98 -2.39 16.05 1.12
C ALA A 98 -3.26 17.26 0.77
N GLY A 99 -4.44 17.03 0.18
CA GLY A 99 -5.41 18.09 -0.12
C GLY A 99 -4.81 19.25 -0.92
N SER A 100 -5.14 20.48 -0.52
CA SER A 100 -4.63 21.73 -1.09
C SER A 100 -3.11 21.89 -1.02
N GLY A 101 -2.45 21.11 -0.18
CA GLY A 101 -1.00 21.08 0.01
C GLY A 101 -0.63 20.80 1.47
N ILE A 102 0.36 19.93 1.68
CA ILE A 102 0.92 19.63 3.01
C ILE A 102 2.44 19.44 2.90
N LEU A 103 3.18 19.89 3.90
CA LEU A 103 4.59 19.53 4.09
C LEU A 103 4.67 18.48 5.19
N HIS A 104 5.44 17.43 4.98
CA HIS A 104 5.60 16.38 5.99
C HIS A 104 6.99 15.73 5.96
N SER A 105 7.33 15.03 7.04
CA SER A 105 8.56 14.25 7.17
C SER A 105 8.27 12.92 7.84
N GLU A 106 8.99 11.88 7.41
CA GLU A 106 8.86 10.52 7.92
C GLU A 106 10.24 9.99 8.33
N LYS A 107 10.42 9.68 9.63
CA LYS A 107 11.72 9.33 10.21
C LYS A 107 11.69 8.01 10.93
N ASN A 108 12.74 7.21 10.74
CA ASN A 108 13.08 6.10 11.63
C ASN A 108 13.88 6.66 12.81
N GLU A 109 13.22 6.86 13.94
CA GLU A 109 13.82 7.38 15.16
C GLU A 109 14.54 6.30 16.01
N SER A 110 14.59 5.05 15.52
CA SER A 110 15.36 4.00 16.19
C SER A 110 16.86 4.21 15.97
N ASP A 111 17.67 3.98 17.02
CA ASP A 111 19.14 4.01 16.92
C ASP A 111 19.76 2.71 16.39
N SER A 112 18.97 1.63 16.30
CA SER A 112 19.51 0.28 16.02
C SER A 112 18.68 -0.58 15.07
N THR A 113 17.40 -0.31 14.91
CA THR A 113 16.49 -1.17 14.13
C THR A 113 16.00 -0.45 12.88
N PRO A 114 16.10 -1.05 11.68
CA PRO A 114 15.50 -0.48 10.49
C PRO A 114 13.97 -0.51 10.58
N VAL A 115 13.30 0.35 9.81
CA VAL A 115 11.86 0.28 9.58
C VAL A 115 11.60 -0.20 8.16
N HIS A 116 10.66 -1.13 8.01
CA HIS A 116 10.22 -1.67 6.72
C HIS A 116 8.72 -1.41 6.58
N PHE A 117 8.31 -0.75 5.50
CA PHE A 117 6.93 -0.35 5.29
C PHE A 117 6.58 -0.27 3.80
N ILE A 118 5.29 -0.31 3.51
CA ILE A 118 4.74 -0.10 2.17
C ILE A 118 4.08 1.27 2.14
N GLN A 119 4.48 2.11 1.19
CA GLN A 119 3.87 3.42 0.94
C GLN A 119 3.04 3.38 -0.34
N MET A 120 1.76 3.74 -0.24
CA MET A 120 0.78 3.60 -1.32
C MET A 120 0.03 4.90 -1.55
N TRP A 121 -0.06 5.34 -2.81
CA TRP A 121 -0.71 6.60 -3.16
C TRP A 121 -1.82 6.40 -4.18
N ILE A 122 -2.92 7.10 -3.97
CA ILE A 122 -3.99 7.29 -4.95
C ILE A 122 -4.32 8.79 -5.06
N MET A 123 -4.95 9.21 -6.16
CA MET A 123 -5.51 10.57 -6.24
C MET A 123 -6.86 10.65 -5.53
N PRO A 124 -7.19 11.76 -4.86
CA PRO A 124 -8.55 12.02 -4.39
C PRO A 124 -9.47 12.35 -5.57
N ASP A 125 -10.78 12.20 -5.35
CA ASP A 125 -11.80 12.54 -6.35
C ASP A 125 -11.98 14.05 -6.49
N THR A 126 -11.76 14.78 -5.41
CA THR A 126 -11.87 16.24 -5.37
C THR A 126 -10.50 16.85 -5.11
N PRO A 127 -9.91 17.55 -6.08
CA PRO A 127 -8.65 18.25 -5.86
C PRO A 127 -8.85 19.46 -4.94
N GLY A 128 -7.81 19.82 -4.20
CA GLY A 128 -7.80 20.99 -3.34
C GLY A 128 -8.68 20.89 -2.09
N ALA A 129 -9.10 19.68 -1.70
CA ALA A 129 -9.74 19.44 -0.42
C ALA A 129 -8.83 19.80 0.76
N ASP A 130 -9.39 19.91 1.96
CA ASP A 130 -8.58 20.19 3.15
C ASP A 130 -7.60 19.04 3.44
N PRO A 131 -6.34 19.33 3.81
CA PRO A 131 -5.42 18.28 4.25
C PRO A 131 -5.94 17.58 5.52
N GLY A 132 -5.60 16.31 5.68
CA GLY A 132 -6.12 15.51 6.78
C GLY A 132 -5.21 14.35 7.17
N TYR A 133 -5.39 13.84 8.37
CA TYR A 133 -4.58 12.77 8.94
C TYR A 133 -5.44 11.83 9.78
N GLN A 134 -5.23 10.52 9.64
CA GLN A 134 -5.89 9.50 10.45
C GLN A 134 -4.91 8.36 10.76
N GLN A 135 -5.08 7.77 11.95
CA GLN A 135 -4.44 6.53 12.37
C GLN A 135 -5.45 5.66 13.11
N HIS A 136 -5.42 4.35 12.85
CA HIS A 136 -6.26 3.39 13.56
C HIS A 136 -5.53 2.06 13.73
N ASP A 137 -5.58 1.48 14.94
CA ASP A 137 -4.97 0.17 15.23
C ASP A 137 -5.96 -0.93 14.87
N ILE A 138 -5.56 -1.81 13.95
CA ILE A 138 -6.31 -2.99 13.51
C ILE A 138 -5.57 -4.30 13.77
N GLY A 139 -4.57 -4.29 14.65
CA GLY A 139 -3.76 -5.48 14.98
C GLY A 139 -4.59 -6.69 15.38
N ASP A 140 -5.61 -6.47 16.24
CA ASP A 140 -6.53 -7.53 16.68
C ASP A 140 -7.41 -8.04 15.54
N ALA A 141 -7.89 -7.15 14.66
CA ALA A 141 -8.72 -7.54 13.51
C ALA A 141 -7.93 -8.42 12.51
N LEU A 142 -6.66 -8.10 12.29
CA LEU A 142 -5.77 -8.86 11.41
C LEU A 142 -5.46 -10.27 11.93
N ALA A 143 -5.55 -10.50 13.24
CA ALA A 143 -5.32 -11.83 13.82
C ALA A 143 -6.39 -12.86 13.43
N GLY A 144 -7.53 -12.41 12.86
CA GLY A 144 -8.65 -13.26 12.44
C GLY A 144 -8.46 -14.01 11.11
N GLY A 145 -7.39 -13.75 10.36
CA GLY A 145 -7.08 -14.47 9.10
C GLY A 145 -7.95 -14.09 7.88
N GLY A 146 -8.85 -13.11 8.03
CA GLY A 146 -9.70 -12.59 6.96
C GLY A 146 -9.15 -11.31 6.31
N LEU A 147 -9.76 -10.91 5.20
CA LEU A 147 -9.53 -9.59 4.61
C LEU A 147 -10.18 -8.50 5.47
N ILE A 148 -9.39 -7.49 5.83
CA ILE A 148 -9.82 -6.32 6.58
C ILE A 148 -9.74 -5.10 5.66
N ALA A 149 -10.83 -4.32 5.58
CA ALA A 149 -10.84 -3.03 4.91
C ALA A 149 -10.01 -2.02 5.72
N VAL A 150 -8.80 -1.72 5.23
CA VAL A 150 -7.86 -0.81 5.88
C VAL A 150 -8.19 0.63 5.56
N ALA A 151 -8.36 0.96 4.28
CA ALA A 151 -8.65 2.31 3.84
C ALA A 151 -9.72 2.29 2.74
N SER A 152 -10.78 3.08 2.87
CA SER A 152 -11.81 3.16 1.82
C SER A 152 -12.41 4.57 1.71
N GLY A 153 -12.85 4.93 0.50
CA GLY A 153 -13.62 6.15 0.28
C GLY A 153 -15.13 5.91 0.24
N SER A 154 -15.57 4.65 0.32
CA SER A 154 -16.99 4.28 0.26
C SER A 154 -17.45 3.34 1.37
N ASP A 155 -16.53 2.59 1.99
CA ASP A 155 -16.84 1.71 3.12
C ASP A 155 -16.73 2.47 4.45
N PRO A 156 -17.86 2.69 5.17
CA PRO A 156 -17.85 3.38 6.46
C PRO A 156 -17.20 2.56 7.59
N ASP A 157 -17.04 1.24 7.42
CA ASP A 157 -16.46 0.35 8.42
C ASP A 157 -14.94 0.17 8.23
N ALA A 158 -14.35 0.79 7.20
CA ALA A 158 -12.90 0.78 6.98
C ALA A 158 -12.15 1.51 8.11
N ALA A 159 -10.93 1.05 8.41
CA ALA A 159 -10.15 1.58 9.53
C ALA A 159 -9.81 3.07 9.40
N VAL A 160 -9.53 3.54 8.18
CA VAL A 160 -9.36 4.96 7.84
C VAL A 160 -10.10 5.32 6.56
N GLY A 161 -10.59 6.56 6.47
CA GLY A 161 -11.21 7.08 5.25
C GLY A 161 -10.18 7.57 4.24
N ILE A 162 -10.46 7.48 2.94
CA ILE A 162 -9.69 8.12 1.86
C ILE A 162 -10.60 8.94 0.95
N GLY A 163 -10.07 10.01 0.36
CA GLY A 163 -10.80 10.92 -0.52
C GLY A 163 -11.17 10.37 -1.91
N ASN A 164 -11.21 9.06 -2.12
CA ASN A 164 -11.52 8.44 -3.41
C ASN A 164 -12.56 7.32 -3.25
N ALA A 165 -13.78 7.55 -3.71
CA ALA A 165 -14.91 6.64 -3.54
C ALA A 165 -14.82 5.37 -4.41
N GLY A 166 -13.86 5.31 -5.34
CA GLY A 166 -13.66 4.17 -6.23
C GLY A 166 -12.56 3.21 -5.76
N ALA A 167 -11.99 3.39 -4.56
CA ALA A 167 -10.88 2.58 -4.08
C ALA A 167 -11.07 2.10 -2.63
N THR A 168 -10.69 0.85 -2.41
CA THR A 168 -10.53 0.25 -1.07
C THR A 168 -9.22 -0.52 -1.01
N LEU A 169 -8.43 -0.30 0.05
CA LEU A 169 -7.29 -1.12 0.43
C LEU A 169 -7.75 -2.16 1.44
N HIS A 170 -7.47 -3.42 1.14
CA HIS A 170 -7.64 -4.55 2.04
C HIS A 170 -6.28 -5.08 2.49
N ALA A 171 -6.22 -5.63 3.70
CA ALA A 171 -5.06 -6.36 4.20
C ALA A 171 -5.48 -7.67 4.87
N ALA A 172 -4.60 -8.66 4.84
CA ALA A 172 -4.75 -9.89 5.61
C ALA A 172 -3.39 -10.41 6.09
N ARG A 173 -3.36 -10.92 7.33
CA ARG A 173 -2.27 -11.75 7.86
C ARG A 173 -2.75 -13.19 7.92
N LEU A 174 -2.09 -14.05 7.17
CA LEU A 174 -2.52 -15.42 6.90
C LEU A 174 -1.53 -16.41 7.50
N GLN A 175 -2.05 -17.51 8.05
CA GLN A 175 -1.29 -18.69 8.42
C GLN A 175 -1.32 -19.75 7.30
N PRO A 176 -0.38 -20.71 7.28
CA PRO A 176 -0.38 -21.77 6.28
C PRO A 176 -1.73 -22.51 6.23
N GLY A 177 -2.33 -22.56 5.04
CA GLY A 177 -3.63 -23.19 4.79
C GLY A 177 -4.83 -22.24 4.85
N ASP A 178 -4.66 -21.02 5.39
CA ASP A 178 -5.69 -19.98 5.34
C ASP A 178 -5.99 -19.57 3.89
N ARG A 179 -7.22 -19.14 3.66
CA ARG A 179 -7.73 -18.83 2.34
C ARG A 179 -8.50 -17.53 2.35
N VAL A 180 -8.29 -16.72 1.32
CA VAL A 180 -9.10 -15.53 1.04
C VAL A 180 -9.46 -15.50 -0.43
N GLU A 181 -10.60 -14.89 -0.75
CA GLU A 181 -10.97 -14.58 -2.13
C GLU A 181 -10.58 -13.12 -2.38
N LEU A 182 -9.89 -12.87 -3.49
CA LEU A 182 -9.60 -11.50 -3.91
C LEU A 182 -10.92 -10.78 -4.22
N PRO A 183 -11.04 -9.47 -3.94
CA PRO A 183 -12.20 -8.69 -4.36
C PRO A 183 -12.44 -8.80 -5.89
N ASP A 184 -13.71 -8.97 -6.27
CA ASP A 184 -14.13 -8.93 -7.66
C ASP A 184 -14.40 -7.48 -8.09
N ALA A 185 -13.45 -6.89 -8.82
CA ALA A 185 -13.50 -5.50 -9.22
C ALA A 185 -12.89 -5.27 -10.61
N PRO A 186 -13.26 -4.17 -11.29
CA PRO A 186 -12.68 -3.80 -12.57
C PRO A 186 -11.15 -3.74 -12.58
N TYR A 187 -10.54 -3.33 -11.46
CA TYR A 187 -9.09 -3.33 -11.29
C TYR A 187 -8.72 -3.82 -9.89
N THR A 188 -7.89 -4.86 -9.83
CA THR A 188 -7.35 -5.37 -8.57
C THR A 188 -5.82 -5.38 -8.62
N HIS A 189 -5.17 -4.97 -7.54
CA HIS A 189 -3.72 -5.07 -7.35
C HIS A 189 -3.41 -5.81 -6.05
N LEU A 190 -3.03 -7.08 -6.17
CA LEU A 190 -2.48 -7.88 -5.07
C LEU A 190 -0.98 -7.59 -4.93
N PHE A 191 -0.53 -7.36 -3.71
CA PHE A 191 0.88 -7.28 -3.34
C PHE A 191 1.17 -8.23 -2.17
N VAL A 192 2.14 -9.12 -2.34
CA VAL A 192 2.59 -10.02 -1.27
C VAL A 192 3.62 -9.28 -0.44
N ALA A 193 3.20 -8.62 0.64
CA ALA A 193 4.07 -7.81 1.47
C ALA A 193 5.08 -8.65 2.27
N VAL A 194 4.65 -9.82 2.75
CA VAL A 194 5.49 -10.81 3.44
C VAL A 194 5.04 -12.21 3.08
N GLY A 195 5.98 -13.13 2.92
CA GLY A 195 5.71 -14.58 2.90
C GLY A 195 5.45 -15.16 1.53
N HIS A 196 4.66 -16.23 1.51
CA HIS A 196 4.42 -17.07 0.33
C HIS A 196 2.95 -17.44 0.23
N VAL A 197 2.40 -17.29 -0.97
CA VAL A 197 1.00 -17.58 -1.27
C VAL A 197 0.90 -18.25 -2.63
N ASP A 198 -0.12 -19.09 -2.80
CA ASP A 198 -0.51 -19.67 -4.09
C ASP A 198 -1.82 -19.04 -4.54
N LEU A 199 -1.80 -18.39 -5.70
CA LEU A 199 -2.96 -17.72 -6.28
C LEU A 199 -3.54 -18.55 -7.43
N GLU A 200 -4.86 -18.75 -7.41
CA GLU A 200 -5.57 -19.44 -8.47
C GLU A 200 -5.31 -18.81 -9.86
N GLY A 201 -4.99 -19.66 -10.84
CA GLY A 201 -4.67 -19.23 -12.20
C GLY A 201 -3.25 -18.67 -12.39
N VAL A 202 -2.50 -18.38 -11.31
CA VAL A 202 -1.13 -17.84 -11.37
C VAL A 202 -0.09 -18.80 -10.79
N GLY A 203 -0.39 -19.44 -9.67
CA GLY A 203 0.54 -20.27 -8.90
C GLY A 203 1.28 -19.49 -7.82
N ALA A 204 2.52 -19.91 -7.54
CA ALA A 204 3.29 -19.40 -6.41
C ALA A 204 3.75 -17.94 -6.58
N LEU A 205 3.53 -17.16 -5.51
CA LEU A 205 3.96 -15.78 -5.34
C LEU A 205 4.74 -15.65 -4.04
N HIS A 206 5.74 -14.77 -4.06
CA HIS A 206 6.68 -14.58 -2.94
C HIS A 206 6.68 -13.12 -2.48
N THR A 207 7.27 -12.85 -1.32
CA THR A 207 7.50 -11.49 -0.82
C THR A 207 7.97 -10.55 -1.94
N GLY A 208 7.24 -9.45 -2.11
CA GLY A 208 7.50 -8.41 -3.08
C GLY A 208 6.94 -8.66 -4.49
N ASP A 209 6.35 -9.83 -4.76
CA ASP A 209 5.60 -10.07 -6.00
C ASP A 209 4.25 -9.33 -5.95
N ALA A 210 3.79 -8.88 -7.11
CA ALA A 210 2.47 -8.30 -7.32
C ALA A 210 1.73 -8.97 -8.48
N VAL A 211 0.40 -8.95 -8.41
CA VAL A 211 -0.47 -9.35 -9.51
C VAL A 211 -1.51 -8.27 -9.77
N ARG A 212 -1.66 -7.91 -11.04
CA ARG A 212 -2.60 -6.90 -11.53
C ARG A 212 -3.66 -7.57 -12.37
N TYR A 213 -4.92 -7.29 -12.05
CA TYR A 213 -6.08 -7.73 -12.82
C TYR A 213 -6.82 -6.54 -13.42
N THR A 214 -7.33 -6.71 -14.63
CA THR A 214 -8.29 -5.80 -15.29
C THR A 214 -9.49 -6.60 -15.80
N GLY A 215 -10.68 -6.31 -15.27
CA GLY A 215 -11.95 -6.95 -15.65
C GLY A 215 -12.08 -8.40 -15.19
N ASP A 216 -11.39 -8.77 -14.12
CA ASP A 216 -11.43 -10.07 -13.46
C ASP A 216 -11.03 -9.92 -11.99
N GLY A 217 -11.50 -10.83 -11.14
CA GLY A 217 -11.30 -10.83 -9.70
C GLY A 217 -11.91 -12.09 -9.07
N GLY A 218 -12.05 -12.16 -7.75
CA GLY A 218 -12.62 -13.34 -7.09
C GLY A 218 -11.70 -14.57 -7.04
N GLN A 219 -10.46 -14.47 -7.52
CA GLN A 219 -9.51 -15.59 -7.48
C GLN A 219 -9.22 -15.96 -6.04
N ARG A 220 -9.18 -17.26 -5.76
CA ARG A 220 -8.82 -17.76 -4.45
C ARG A 220 -7.31 -17.72 -4.25
N LEU A 221 -6.89 -17.16 -3.13
CA LEU A 221 -5.52 -17.18 -2.65
C LEU A 221 -5.43 -18.09 -1.43
N ILE A 222 -4.37 -18.90 -1.38
CA ILE A 222 -4.07 -19.79 -0.25
C ILE A 222 -2.66 -19.47 0.25
N ALA A 223 -2.51 -19.27 1.55
CA ALA A 223 -1.18 -19.08 2.14
C ALA A 223 -0.45 -20.43 2.25
N SER A 224 0.76 -20.51 1.67
CA SER A 224 1.62 -21.71 1.77
C SER A 224 2.67 -21.59 2.88
N ALA A 225 2.91 -20.38 3.36
CA ALA A 225 3.67 -20.03 4.56
C ALA A 225 2.94 -18.89 5.31
N PRO A 226 3.36 -18.47 6.52
CA PRO A 226 2.87 -17.22 7.09
C PRO A 226 3.05 -16.08 6.09
N ALA A 227 1.98 -15.32 5.83
CA ALA A 227 1.98 -14.30 4.80
C ALA A 227 1.21 -13.05 5.24
N GLU A 228 1.62 -11.90 4.70
CA GLU A 228 0.89 -10.64 4.82
C GLU A 228 0.70 -10.09 3.41
N ILE A 229 -0.56 -9.82 3.05
CA ILE A 229 -0.94 -9.36 1.71
C ILE A 229 -1.68 -8.04 1.79
N LEU A 230 -1.50 -7.21 0.76
CA LEU A 230 -2.20 -5.95 0.56
C LEU A 230 -2.93 -6.03 -0.78
N ILE A 231 -4.19 -5.63 -0.82
CA ILE A 231 -5.01 -5.69 -2.03
C ILE A 231 -5.72 -4.36 -2.24
N TRP A 232 -5.40 -3.68 -3.34
CA TRP A 232 -6.22 -2.56 -3.80
C TRP A 232 -7.34 -3.08 -4.69
N GLU A 233 -8.57 -2.83 -4.27
CA GLU A 233 -9.81 -3.00 -5.03
C GLU A 233 -10.20 -1.65 -5.63
N MET A 234 -10.40 -1.57 -6.94
CA MET A 234 -10.63 -0.30 -7.64
C MET A 234 -11.70 -0.41 -8.72
N GLN A 235 -12.65 0.51 -8.68
CA GLN A 235 -13.86 0.52 -9.54
C GLN A 235 -13.67 1.25 -10.87
N ARG A 236 -12.54 1.95 -11.04
CA ARG A 236 -12.18 2.69 -12.26
C ARG A 236 -10.66 2.81 -12.37
N ARG A 237 -10.21 3.44 -13.46
CA ARG A 237 -8.80 3.82 -13.65
C ARG A 237 -8.64 5.33 -13.67
N LEU A 238 -7.42 5.81 -13.49
CA LEU A 238 -7.11 7.23 -13.67
C LEU A 238 -7.45 7.69 -15.10
N GLY A 239 -8.14 8.83 -15.19
CA GLY A 239 -8.55 9.44 -16.47
C GLY A 239 -9.57 8.63 -17.29
N GLY A 240 -10.22 7.63 -16.68
CA GLY A 240 -11.27 6.81 -17.29
C GLY A 240 -12.61 6.98 -16.60
#